data_AF-A0A7J8P6K1-F1
#
_entry.id   AF-A0A7J8P6K1-F1
#
_cell.length_a   1.000
_cell.length_b   1.000
_cell.length_c   1.000
_cell.angle_alpha   90.00
_cell.angle_beta   90.00
_cell.angle_gamma   90.00
#
_symmetry.space_group_name_H-M   'P 1'
#
loop_
_entity.id
_entity.type
_entity.pdbx_description
1 polymer ?
#
loop_
_entity_poly.entity_id
_entity_poly.type
_entity_poly.pdbx_seq_one_letter_code
_entity_poly.pdbx_strand_id
1 'polypeptide(L)'
;MITKNFEDYPEHRLKFFSLLRAIATHCFPALIQLSSQQLKLVMDSIIWAFRHTERNIAETGLNLLLEMLRNFQVENGLLTEPLWDAATVPFQYPNNEMFVREYTIKLLTTSFPNMTAAEVTQLVNGLFDSRNDLPTFKNHIRDFLVQSKEFSAQDNKDLYAEEAAVQREKERQRMLSIPGLIAPNEIQDEMLDS
;
A
#
# COMPACT_ATOMS: atom_id res chain seq x y z
N MET A 1 1.28 -14.58 -17.80
CA MET A 1 1.38 -13.35 -18.62
C MET A 1 1.96 -12.21 -17.79
N ILE A 2 1.48 -11.99 -16.56
CA ILE A 2 1.94 -10.90 -15.69
C ILE A 2 3.25 -11.21 -14.98
N THR A 3 3.39 -12.40 -14.38
CA THR A 3 4.52 -12.76 -13.49
C THR A 3 5.78 -13.32 -14.18
N LYS A 4 5.82 -13.36 -15.52
CA LYS A 4 6.93 -14.01 -16.26
C LYS A 4 8.23 -13.18 -16.28
N ASN A 5 8.12 -11.85 -16.32
CA ASN A 5 9.23 -10.90 -16.28
C ASN A 5 8.69 -9.52 -15.85
N PHE A 6 9.53 -8.49 -15.75
CA PHE A 6 9.13 -7.13 -15.39
C PHE A 6 8.94 -6.19 -16.60
N GLU A 7 9.09 -6.67 -17.82
CA GLU A 7 9.19 -5.80 -19.01
C GLU A 7 7.98 -5.93 -19.95
N ASP A 8 7.41 -7.13 -20.09
CA ASP A 8 6.34 -7.37 -21.07
C ASP A 8 4.97 -6.82 -20.66
N TYR A 9 4.22 -6.23 -21.60
CA TYR A 9 2.83 -5.79 -21.40
C TYR A 9 2.59 -4.84 -20.19
N PRO A 10 3.36 -3.75 -20.03
CA PRO A 10 3.23 -2.84 -18.88
C PRO A 10 1.82 -2.26 -18.74
N GLU A 11 1.15 -1.91 -19.85
CA GLU A 11 -0.24 -1.45 -19.81
C GLU A 11 -1.22 -2.49 -19.27
N HIS A 12 -1.06 -3.75 -19.64
CA HIS A 12 -1.96 -4.82 -19.20
C HIS A 12 -1.80 -5.07 -17.71
N ARG A 13 -0.56 -4.97 -17.20
CA ARG A 13 -0.28 -5.08 -15.76
C ARG A 13 -0.93 -3.94 -14.99
N LEU A 14 -0.73 -2.70 -15.44
CA LEU A 14 -1.33 -1.54 -14.80
C LEU A 14 -2.86 -1.63 -14.78
N LYS A 15 -3.48 -1.98 -15.92
CA LYS A 15 -4.94 -2.15 -16.03
C LYS A 15 -5.44 -3.32 -15.18
N PHE A 16 -4.70 -4.42 -15.10
CA PHE A 16 -5.04 -5.56 -14.23
C PHE A 16 -5.03 -5.16 -12.75
N PHE A 17 -3.98 -4.52 -12.26
CA PHE A 17 -3.92 -4.08 -10.86
C PHE A 17 -4.94 -2.98 -10.55
N SER A 18 -5.23 -2.10 -11.50
CA SER A 18 -6.31 -1.11 -11.38
C SER A 18 -7.68 -1.78 -11.25
N LEU A 19 -7.95 -2.81 -12.05
CA LEU A 19 -9.18 -3.61 -11.94
C LEU A 19 -9.25 -4.33 -10.60
N LEU A 20 -8.16 -4.96 -10.17
CA LEU A 20 -8.11 -5.71 -8.92
C LEU A 20 -8.33 -4.78 -7.72
N ARG A 21 -7.78 -3.55 -7.77
CA ARG A 21 -8.08 -2.48 -6.82
C ARG A 21 -9.55 -2.08 -6.83
N ALA A 22 -10.14 -1.87 -8.00
CA ALA A 22 -11.57 -1.53 -8.11
C ALA A 22 -12.46 -2.63 -7.52
N ILE A 23 -12.15 -3.91 -7.76
CA ILE A 23 -12.85 -5.05 -7.16
C ILE A 23 -12.68 -5.04 -5.64
N ALA A 24 -11.45 -4.86 -5.14
CA ALA A 24 -11.21 -4.80 -3.70
C ALA A 24 -11.95 -3.62 -3.05
N THR A 25 -12.11 -2.49 -3.73
CA THR A 25 -12.78 -1.29 -3.20
C THR A 25 -14.32 -1.39 -3.22
N HIS A 26 -14.89 -1.95 -4.29
CA HIS A 26 -16.34 -1.89 -4.54
C HIS A 26 -17.05 -3.23 -4.42
N CYS A 27 -16.31 -4.34 -4.50
CA CYS A 27 -16.84 -5.69 -4.59
C CYS A 27 -16.07 -6.66 -3.67
N PHE A 28 -15.58 -6.17 -2.53
CA PHE A 28 -14.82 -7.00 -1.59
C PHE A 28 -15.53 -8.31 -1.16
N PRO A 29 -16.86 -8.33 -0.93
CA PRO A 29 -17.59 -9.58 -0.64
C PRO A 29 -17.42 -10.65 -1.73
N ALA A 30 -17.32 -10.26 -3.00
CA ALA A 30 -17.10 -11.21 -4.09
C ALA A 30 -15.65 -11.73 -4.11
N LEU A 31 -14.69 -10.90 -3.68
CA LEU A 31 -13.28 -11.25 -3.62
C LEU A 31 -13.00 -12.25 -2.49
N ILE A 32 -13.70 -12.14 -1.36
CA ILE A 32 -13.56 -13.09 -0.24
C ILE A 32 -14.32 -14.41 -0.43
N GLN A 33 -15.27 -14.47 -1.37
CA GLN A 33 -15.93 -15.72 -1.77
C GLN A 33 -15.04 -16.59 -2.69
N LEU A 34 -13.89 -16.07 -3.12
CA LEU A 34 -12.91 -16.84 -3.85
C LEU A 34 -12.33 -17.96 -2.97
N SER A 35 -11.90 -19.04 -3.60
CA SER A 35 -11.24 -20.12 -2.86
C SER A 35 -9.93 -19.63 -2.24
N SER A 36 -9.47 -20.29 -1.17
CA SER A 36 -8.20 -19.98 -0.50
C SER A 36 -7.00 -19.92 -1.48
N GLN A 37 -7.01 -20.78 -2.50
CA GLN A 37 -6.00 -20.80 -3.57
C GLN A 37 -6.06 -19.56 -4.46
N GLN A 38 -7.27 -19.11 -4.82
CA GLN A 38 -7.45 -17.89 -5.63
C GLN A 38 -7.12 -16.63 -4.84
N LEU A 39 -7.50 -16.57 -3.56
CA LEU A 39 -7.15 -15.48 -2.67
C LEU A 39 -5.63 -15.40 -2.46
N LYS A 40 -4.96 -16.55 -2.34
CA LYS A 40 -3.49 -16.63 -2.34
C LYS A 40 -2.89 -16.04 -3.63
N LEU A 41 -3.44 -16.36 -4.80
CA LEU A 41 -2.96 -15.77 -6.07
C LEU A 41 -3.17 -14.26 -6.13
N VAL A 42 -4.28 -13.75 -5.57
CA VAL A 42 -4.51 -12.30 -5.43
C VAL A 42 -3.41 -11.68 -4.58
N MET A 43 -3.15 -12.22 -3.39
CA MET A 43 -2.10 -11.72 -2.49
C MET A 43 -0.71 -11.80 -3.15
N ASP A 44 -0.38 -12.92 -3.80
CA ASP A 44 0.88 -13.10 -4.53
C ASP A 44 1.02 -12.06 -5.67
N SER A 45 -0.08 -11.71 -6.35
CA SER A 45 -0.09 -10.68 -7.40
C SER A 45 0.11 -9.26 -6.88
N ILE A 46 -0.46 -8.91 -5.71
CA ILE A 46 -0.28 -7.62 -5.04
C ILE A 46 1.20 -7.41 -4.72
N ILE A 47 1.86 -8.47 -4.26
CA ILE A 47 3.26 -8.47 -3.90
C ILE A 47 4.14 -8.32 -5.11
N TRP A 48 3.79 -9.02 -6.19
CA TRP A 48 4.46 -8.83 -7.47
C TRP A 48 4.34 -7.36 -7.95
N ALA A 49 3.18 -6.72 -7.77
CA ALA A 49 2.95 -5.33 -8.16
C ALA A 49 3.84 -4.35 -7.39
N PHE A 50 3.89 -4.40 -6.06
CA PHE A 50 4.72 -3.46 -5.29
C PHE A 50 6.22 -3.73 -5.37
N ARG A 51 6.63 -4.90 -5.87
CA ARG A 51 8.02 -5.20 -6.25
C ARG A 51 8.38 -4.74 -7.65
N HIS A 52 7.43 -4.20 -8.41
CA HIS A 52 7.71 -3.75 -9.76
C HIS A 52 8.63 -2.53 -9.74
N THR A 53 9.57 -2.49 -10.68
CA THR A 53 10.47 -1.34 -10.92
C THR A 53 9.71 -0.07 -11.34
N GLU A 54 8.63 -0.23 -12.11
CA GLU A 54 7.68 0.83 -12.46
C GLU A 54 6.90 1.35 -11.25
N ARG A 55 7.18 2.61 -10.90
CA ARG A 55 6.57 3.30 -9.76
C ARG A 55 5.05 3.23 -9.74
N ASN A 56 4.39 3.47 -10.87
CA ASN A 56 2.93 3.48 -10.95
C ASN A 56 2.32 2.11 -10.63
N ILE A 57 2.98 1.03 -11.06
CA ILE A 57 2.55 -0.33 -10.75
C ILE A 57 2.80 -0.61 -9.27
N ALA A 58 3.94 -0.18 -8.75
CA ALA A 58 4.27 -0.37 -7.35
C ALA A 58 3.29 0.34 -6.42
N GLU A 59 3.01 1.61 -6.69
CA GLU A 59 2.04 2.42 -5.96
C GLU A 59 0.62 1.84 -6.04
N THR A 60 0.21 1.34 -7.22
CA THR A 60 -1.09 0.67 -7.37
C THR A 60 -1.17 -0.59 -6.51
N GLY A 61 -0.10 -1.40 -6.49
CA GLY A 61 0.01 -2.58 -5.64
C GLY A 61 -0.10 -2.26 -4.16
N LEU A 62 0.56 -1.19 -3.72
CA LEU A 62 0.54 -0.72 -2.32
C LEU A 62 -0.83 -0.20 -1.90
N ASN A 63 -1.49 0.58 -2.75
CA ASN A 63 -2.85 1.04 -2.50
C ASN A 63 -3.85 -0.13 -2.45
N LEU A 64 -3.67 -1.13 -3.31
CA LEU A 64 -4.47 -2.35 -3.28
C LEU A 64 -4.23 -3.17 -2.01
N LEU A 65 -2.98 -3.27 -1.54
CA LEU A 65 -2.67 -3.90 -0.25
C LEU A 65 -3.38 -3.18 0.90
N LEU A 66 -3.34 -1.84 0.93
CA LEU A 66 -4.05 -1.05 1.93
C LEU A 66 -5.55 -1.33 1.94
N GLU A 67 -6.16 -1.34 0.75
CA GLU A 67 -7.59 -1.58 0.59
C GLU A 67 -7.98 -2.98 1.10
N MET A 68 -7.19 -3.99 0.73
CA MET A 68 -7.36 -5.36 1.23
C MET A 68 -7.28 -5.42 2.76
N LEU A 69 -6.24 -4.81 3.35
CA LEU A 69 -6.05 -4.80 4.81
C LEU A 69 -7.18 -4.10 5.55
N ARG A 70 -7.72 -3.00 5.00
CA ARG A 70 -8.88 -2.29 5.56
C ARG A 70 -10.14 -3.13 5.47
N ASN A 71 -10.41 -3.74 4.33
CA ASN A 71 -11.64 -4.49 4.12
C ASN A 71 -11.69 -5.79 4.92
N PHE A 72 -10.55 -6.46 5.12
CA PHE A 72 -10.46 -7.59 6.08
C PHE A 72 -10.84 -7.20 7.51
N GLN A 73 -10.64 -5.93 7.92
CA GLN A 73 -11.03 -5.46 9.24
C GLN A 73 -12.51 -5.09 9.32
N VAL A 74 -13.04 -4.38 8.31
CA VAL A 74 -14.46 -3.97 8.28
C VAL A 74 -15.37 -5.20 8.21
N GLU A 75 -14.93 -6.25 7.53
CA GLU A 75 -15.65 -7.52 7.44
C GLU A 75 -15.32 -8.51 8.57
N ASN A 76 -14.66 -8.07 9.66
CA ASN A 76 -14.59 -8.84 10.91
C ASN A 76 -16.02 -9.07 11.45
N GLY A 77 -16.63 -10.17 11.01
CA GLY A 77 -18.03 -10.53 11.29
C GLY A 77 -18.75 -11.16 10.10
N LEU A 78 -18.36 -10.82 8.85
CA LEU A 78 -18.86 -11.47 7.62
C LEU A 78 -17.94 -12.64 7.22
N LEU A 79 -16.64 -12.50 7.44
CA LEU A 79 -15.64 -13.54 7.26
C LEU A 79 -15.62 -14.50 8.46
N THR A 80 -16.62 -15.39 8.55
CA THR A 80 -16.68 -16.41 9.61
C THR A 80 -15.84 -17.64 9.30
N GLU A 81 -15.52 -17.87 8.02
CA GLU A 81 -14.68 -18.99 7.62
C GLU A 81 -13.19 -18.66 7.73
N PRO A 82 -12.35 -19.61 8.19
CA PRO A 82 -10.91 -19.45 8.21
C PRO A 82 -10.34 -19.21 6.80
N LEU A 83 -9.51 -18.18 6.64
CA LEU A 83 -8.79 -17.90 5.38
C LEU A 83 -7.65 -18.90 5.12
N TRP A 84 -7.35 -19.77 6.07
CA TRP A 84 -6.33 -20.81 5.98
C TRP A 84 -6.95 -22.19 5.90
N ASP A 85 -6.26 -23.11 5.22
CA ASP A 85 -6.62 -24.51 5.30
C ASP A 85 -6.07 -25.09 6.63
N ALA A 86 -6.98 -25.37 7.55
CA ALA A 86 -6.72 -25.94 8.87
C ALA A 86 -5.92 -27.26 8.82
N ALA A 87 -5.95 -28.01 7.70
CA ALA A 87 -5.18 -29.23 7.52
C ALA A 87 -3.72 -28.97 7.11
N THR A 88 -3.41 -27.78 6.61
CA THR A 88 -2.08 -27.43 6.07
C THR A 88 -1.18 -26.69 7.06
N VAL A 89 -1.76 -26.21 8.16
CA VAL A 89 -1.04 -25.40 9.15
C VAL A 89 -0.80 -26.21 10.43
N PRO A 90 0.40 -26.12 11.04
CA PRO A 90 0.71 -26.86 12.26
C PRO A 90 -0.05 -26.31 13.49
N PHE A 91 -0.52 -25.07 13.44
CA PHE A 91 -1.29 -24.42 14.50
C PHE A 91 -2.43 -23.61 13.90
N GLN A 92 -3.58 -23.60 14.59
CA GLN A 92 -4.74 -22.79 14.19
C GLN A 92 -4.52 -21.33 14.55
N TYR A 93 -4.95 -20.42 13.67
CA TYR A 93 -4.92 -18.99 13.95
C TYR A 93 -6.15 -18.59 14.78
N PRO A 94 -6.02 -17.62 15.70
CA PRO A 94 -7.13 -17.19 16.54
C PRO A 94 -8.20 -16.42 15.76
N ASN A 95 -7.83 -15.77 14.65
CA ASN A 95 -8.73 -15.06 13.75
C ASN A 95 -8.06 -14.84 12.38
N ASN A 96 -8.86 -14.40 11.41
CA ASN A 96 -8.41 -14.08 10.05
C ASN A 96 -7.37 -12.96 10.02
N GLU A 97 -7.46 -11.96 10.90
CA GLU A 97 -6.47 -10.87 10.99
C GLU A 97 -5.06 -11.40 11.29
N MET A 98 -4.93 -12.29 12.29
CA MET A 98 -3.65 -12.89 12.66
C MET A 98 -3.10 -13.77 11.55
N PHE A 99 -3.96 -14.51 10.84
CA PHE A 99 -3.53 -15.26 9.66
C PHE A 99 -2.99 -14.34 8.57
N VAL A 100 -3.73 -13.30 8.19
CA VAL A 100 -3.30 -12.37 7.13
C VAL A 100 -1.99 -11.68 7.51
N ARG A 101 -1.83 -11.30 8.78
CA ARG A 101 -0.59 -10.71 9.30
C ARG A 101 0.60 -11.66 9.13
N GLU A 102 0.51 -12.86 9.68
CA GLU A 102 1.59 -13.87 9.60
C GLU A 102 1.88 -14.31 8.15
N TYR A 103 0.83 -14.49 7.35
CA TYR A 103 0.96 -14.81 5.94
C TYR A 103 1.70 -13.69 5.18
N THR A 104 1.37 -12.42 5.46
CA THR A 104 2.03 -11.26 4.86
C THR A 104 3.50 -11.17 5.28
N ILE A 105 3.83 -11.39 6.56
CA ILE A 105 5.22 -11.43 7.07
C ILE A 105 6.02 -12.52 6.36
N LYS A 106 5.49 -13.75 6.34
CA LYS A 106 6.16 -14.89 5.70
C LYS A 106 6.45 -14.59 4.23
N LEU A 107 5.45 -14.06 3.53
CA LEU A 107 5.53 -13.82 2.10
C LEU A 107 6.48 -12.67 1.75
N LEU A 108 6.46 -11.57 2.51
CA LEU A 108 7.43 -10.48 2.39
C LEU A 108 8.85 -10.94 2.71
N THR A 109 9.05 -11.72 3.77
CA THR A 109 10.36 -12.27 4.14
C THR A 109 10.93 -13.13 3.01
N THR A 110 10.10 -13.95 2.36
CA THR A 110 10.54 -14.73 1.18
C THR A 110 10.79 -13.89 -0.06
N SER A 111 10.14 -12.73 -0.16
CA SER A 111 10.21 -11.85 -1.34
C SER A 111 11.39 -10.88 -1.27
N PHE A 112 11.85 -10.51 -0.08
CA PHE A 112 12.95 -9.57 0.14
C PHE A 112 14.08 -10.24 0.95
N PRO A 113 14.89 -11.10 0.32
CA PRO A 113 15.96 -11.82 1.02
C PRO A 113 17.05 -10.92 1.61
N ASN A 114 17.09 -9.64 1.20
CA ASN A 114 18.00 -8.63 1.71
C ASN A 114 17.49 -7.94 3.00
N MET A 115 16.26 -8.21 3.42
CA MET A 115 15.70 -7.68 4.67
C MET A 115 15.59 -8.80 5.70
N THR A 116 15.87 -8.46 6.95
CA THR A 116 15.74 -9.40 8.07
C THR A 116 14.26 -9.65 8.36
N ALA A 117 13.95 -10.83 8.89
CA ALA A 117 12.59 -11.16 9.33
C ALA A 117 12.07 -10.16 10.37
N ALA A 118 12.95 -9.58 11.20
CA ALA A 118 12.59 -8.57 12.18
C ALA A 118 12.13 -7.25 11.52
N GLU A 119 12.86 -6.76 10.51
CA GLU A 119 12.49 -5.55 9.75
C GLU A 119 11.16 -5.75 9.02
N VAL A 120 10.96 -6.90 8.38
CA VAL A 120 9.69 -7.23 7.70
C VAL A 120 8.55 -7.30 8.71
N THR A 121 8.77 -7.92 9.88
CA THR A 121 7.75 -8.01 10.94
C THR A 121 7.38 -6.63 11.47
N GLN A 122 8.36 -5.75 11.68
CA GLN A 122 8.12 -4.38 12.10
C GLN A 122 7.33 -3.59 11.05
N LEU A 123 7.67 -3.73 9.77
CA LEU A 123 6.89 -3.13 8.70
C LEU A 123 5.44 -3.59 8.77
N VAL A 124 5.19 -4.90 8.74
CA VAL A 124 3.82 -5.42 8.68
C VAL A 124 3.03 -4.97 9.90
N ASN A 125 3.61 -5.02 11.09
CA ASN A 125 2.95 -4.49 12.29
C ASN A 125 2.65 -2.99 12.13
N GLY A 126 3.59 -2.19 11.67
CA GLY A 126 3.38 -0.76 11.40
C GLY A 126 2.28 -0.48 10.37
N LEU A 127 2.19 -1.28 9.29
CA LEU A 127 1.10 -1.21 8.32
C LEU A 127 -0.25 -1.54 8.96
N PHE A 128 -0.28 -2.53 9.85
CA PHE A 128 -1.47 -2.88 10.62
C PHE A 128 -1.80 -1.81 11.68
N ASP A 129 -0.84 -1.12 12.27
CA ASP A 129 -1.14 -0.12 13.30
C ASP A 129 -1.55 1.23 12.69
N SER A 130 -1.07 1.52 11.47
CA SER A 130 -1.35 2.76 10.73
C SER A 130 -2.49 2.66 9.70
N ARG A 131 -3.30 1.59 9.71
CA ARG A 131 -4.40 1.37 8.73
C ARG A 131 -5.36 2.56 8.58
N ASN A 132 -5.59 3.30 9.66
CA ASN A 132 -6.47 4.48 9.72
C ASN A 132 -5.75 5.81 9.53
N ASP A 133 -4.42 5.80 9.40
CA ASP A 133 -3.58 6.98 9.21
C ASP A 133 -2.81 6.82 7.89
N LEU A 134 -3.44 7.26 6.80
CA LEU A 134 -2.91 7.12 5.44
C LEU A 134 -1.51 7.76 5.28
N PRO A 135 -1.23 8.97 5.80
CA PRO A 135 0.14 9.52 5.82
C PRO A 135 1.15 8.56 6.46
N THR A 136 0.89 8.09 7.68
CA THR A 136 1.82 7.21 8.39
C THR A 136 1.98 5.86 7.67
N PHE A 137 0.90 5.32 7.10
CA PHE A 137 0.94 4.09 6.31
C PHE A 137 1.81 4.25 5.06
N LYS A 138 1.64 5.35 4.31
CA LYS A 138 2.48 5.69 3.15
C LYS A 138 3.95 5.81 3.55
N ASN A 139 4.24 6.33 4.75
CA ASN A 139 5.62 6.49 5.23
C ASN A 139 6.29 5.16 5.54
N HIS A 140 5.61 4.25 6.24
CA HIS A 140 6.11 2.89 6.47
C HIS A 140 6.48 2.17 5.16
N ILE A 141 5.65 2.33 4.14
CA ILE A 141 5.90 1.77 2.81
C ILE A 141 7.11 2.42 2.14
N ARG A 142 7.18 3.76 2.14
CA ARG A 142 8.29 4.49 1.53
C ARG A 142 9.60 4.07 2.17
N ASP A 143 9.66 4.03 3.50
CA ASP A 143 10.88 3.66 4.23
C ASP A 143 11.30 2.22 3.90
N PHE A 144 10.34 1.30 3.84
CA PHE A 144 10.59 -0.07 3.42
C PHE A 144 11.13 -0.19 1.99
N LEU A 145 10.54 0.55 1.04
CA LEU A 145 11.01 0.55 -0.34
C LEU A 145 12.44 1.11 -0.44
N VAL A 146 12.75 2.19 0.27
CA VAL A 146 14.10 2.77 0.30
C VAL A 146 15.12 1.80 0.90
N GLN A 147 14.74 1.10 1.99
CA GLN A 147 15.57 0.09 2.64
C GLN A 147 15.76 -1.17 1.77
N SER A 148 14.75 -1.51 0.98
CA SER A 148 14.85 -2.56 -0.02
C SER A 148 15.83 -2.13 -1.12
N LYS A 149 17.03 -2.72 -1.11
CA LYS A 149 18.11 -2.43 -2.08
C LYS A 149 17.70 -2.53 -3.56
N GLU A 150 16.58 -3.18 -3.87
CA GLU A 150 16.00 -3.20 -5.23
C GLU A 150 15.58 -1.80 -5.73
N PHE A 151 15.24 -0.86 -4.84
CA PHE A 151 14.85 0.51 -5.18
C PHE A 151 15.87 1.58 -4.80
N SER A 152 16.89 1.26 -3.97
CA SER A 152 17.89 2.26 -3.54
C SER A 152 18.76 2.79 -4.69
N ALA A 153 18.75 2.13 -5.86
CA ALA A 153 19.47 2.55 -7.06
C ALA A 153 18.68 3.55 -7.92
N GLN A 154 17.36 3.69 -7.70
CA GLN A 154 16.50 4.62 -8.43
C GLN A 154 16.32 5.92 -7.62
N ASP A 155 16.37 7.07 -8.29
CA ASP A 155 16.35 8.40 -7.68
C ASP A 155 15.09 8.60 -6.80
N ASN A 156 15.24 8.54 -5.46
CA ASN A 156 14.13 8.57 -4.48
C ASN A 156 13.46 9.95 -4.32
N LYS A 157 13.87 10.93 -5.14
CA LYS A 157 13.47 12.34 -5.04
C LYS A 157 11.95 12.52 -5.14
N ASP A 158 11.29 11.69 -5.95
CA ASP A 158 9.84 11.75 -6.16
C ASP A 158 9.04 11.15 -5.00
N LEU A 159 9.66 10.35 -4.13
CA LEU A 159 8.98 9.74 -2.97
C LEU A 159 8.54 10.79 -1.94
N TYR A 160 9.23 11.94 -1.92
CA TYR A 160 8.98 13.08 -1.03
C TYR A 160 8.15 14.20 -1.69
N ALA A 161 7.82 14.09 -2.97
CA ALA A 161 7.17 15.19 -3.71
C ALA A 161 5.77 15.53 -3.15
N GLU A 162 4.99 14.52 -2.79
CA GLU A 162 3.64 14.71 -2.24
C GLU A 162 3.69 15.33 -0.83
N GLU A 163 4.58 14.87 0.04
CA GLU A 163 4.77 15.46 1.38
C GLU A 163 5.29 16.90 1.31
N ALA A 164 6.23 17.18 0.40
CA ALA A 164 6.74 18.52 0.19
C ALA A 164 5.65 19.48 -0.33
N ALA A 165 4.75 18.99 -1.19
CA ALA A 165 3.61 19.77 -1.67
C ALA A 165 2.62 20.08 -0.55
N VAL A 166 2.25 19.08 0.26
CA VAL A 166 1.37 19.26 1.43
C VAL A 166 2.00 20.23 2.45
N GLN A 167 3.30 20.12 2.69
CA GLN A 167 3.99 20.99 3.64
C GLN A 167 4.06 22.44 3.15
N ARG A 168 4.34 22.66 1.85
CA ARG A 168 4.29 24.02 1.26
C ARG A 168 2.90 24.62 1.35
N GLU A 169 1.87 23.84 1.11
CA GLU A 169 0.49 24.32 1.19
C GLU A 169 0.10 24.68 2.62
N LYS A 170 0.52 23.85 3.59
CA LYS A 170 0.31 24.12 5.02
C LYS A 170 1.07 25.36 5.50
N GLU A 171 2.29 25.56 5.03
CA GLU A 171 3.08 26.78 5.28
C GLU A 171 2.44 28.00 4.62
N ARG A 172 1.95 27.89 3.38
CA ARG A 172 1.21 28.94 2.69
C ARG A 172 -0.04 29.36 3.47
N GLN A 173 -0.85 28.40 3.89
CA GLN A 173 -2.06 28.66 4.71
C GLN A 173 -1.71 29.32 6.04
N ARG A 174 -0.60 28.92 6.67
CA ARG A 174 -0.11 29.57 7.89
C ARG A 174 0.28 31.02 7.63
N MET A 175 1.00 31.31 6.54
CA MET A 175 1.36 32.68 6.16
C MET A 175 0.12 33.55 5.89
N LEU A 176 -0.91 33.01 5.24
CA LEU A 176 -2.19 33.69 4.99
C LEU A 176 -2.96 34.01 6.29
N SER A 177 -2.83 33.15 7.30
CA SER A 177 -3.53 33.32 8.59
C SER A 177 -2.90 34.36 9.53
N ILE A 178 -1.69 34.87 9.24
CA ILE A 178 -0.97 35.84 10.08
C ILE A 178 -1.02 37.22 9.41
N PRO A 179 -1.85 38.16 9.90
CA PRO A 179 -1.95 39.50 9.33
C PRO A 179 -0.59 40.21 9.29
N GLY A 180 -0.21 40.70 8.10
CA GLY A 180 1.03 41.47 7.88
C GLY A 180 2.24 40.67 7.39
N LEU A 181 2.13 39.34 7.23
CA LEU A 181 3.24 38.48 6.77
C LEU A 181 3.34 38.36 5.24
N ILE A 182 2.29 38.71 4.50
CA ILE A 182 2.22 38.65 3.03
C ILE A 182 2.15 40.07 2.48
N ALA A 183 2.92 40.34 1.43
CA ALA A 183 2.94 41.66 0.80
C ALA A 183 1.58 41.95 0.13
N PRO A 184 1.00 43.17 0.26
CA PRO A 184 -0.33 43.49 -0.27
C PRO A 184 -0.55 43.22 -1.77
N ASN A 185 0.52 43.22 -2.56
CA ASN A 185 0.46 42.94 -4.00
C ASN A 185 0.23 41.44 -4.31
N GLU A 186 0.74 40.53 -3.47
CA GLU A 186 0.56 39.08 -3.67
C GLU A 186 -0.87 38.63 -3.34
N ILE A 187 -1.58 39.40 -2.50
CA ILE A 187 -2.99 39.18 -2.15
C ILE A 187 -3.92 39.61 -3.30
N GLN A 188 -3.50 40.58 -4.12
CA GLN A 188 -4.31 41.12 -5.23
C GLN A 188 -4.26 40.25 -6.49
N ASP A 189 -3.12 39.61 -6.78
CA ASP A 189 -3.01 38.67 -7.91
C ASP A 189 -3.88 37.42 -7.72
N GLU A 190 -4.14 36.97 -6.48
CA GLU A 190 -4.97 35.79 -6.18
C GLU A 190 -6.49 36.06 -6.28
N MET A 191 -6.95 37.29 -6.09
CA MET A 191 -8.38 37.64 -6.24
C MET A 191 -8.83 37.74 -7.70
N LEU A 192 -7.88 37.78 -8.64
CA LEU A 192 -8.13 37.92 -10.07
C LEU A 192 -8.23 36.58 -10.82
N ASP A 193 -7.83 35.47 -10.16
CA ASP A 193 -7.74 34.13 -10.76
C ASP A 193 -8.72 33.11 -10.15
N SER A 194 -9.74 33.58 -9.39
CA SER A 194 -10.87 32.78 -8.87
C SER A 194 -12.12 32.85 -9.74
#